data_AF-A0A4R0HJV1-F1
#
_entry.id   AF-A0A4R0HJV1-F1
#
_cell.length_a   1.000
_cell.length_b   1.000
_cell.length_c   1.000
_cell.angle_alpha   90.00
_cell.angle_beta   90.00
_cell.angle_gamma   90.00
#
_symmetry.space_group_name_H-M   'P 1'
#
loop_
_entity.id
_entity.type
_entity.pdbx_description
1 polymer ?
#
loop_
_entity_poly.entity_id
_entity_poly.type
_entity_poly.pdbx_seq_one_letter_code
_entity_poly.pdbx_strand_id
1 'polypeptide(L)'
;MIPLGAIHFTPAEVALILAILTFGSIALALPATLTLAWVGYRRGTTRKAANALWYWFGGTALSVATTALAAGHLGWLAVPIGWIPTLLLAVALNPRPTPNAS
;
A
#
# COMPACT_ATOMS: atom_id res chain seq x y z
N MET A 1 31.50 11.68 -15.62
CA MET A 1 30.17 12.23 -15.29
C MET A 1 30.19 13.70 -15.64
N ILE A 2 29.39 14.13 -16.61
CA ILE A 2 29.23 15.57 -16.91
C ILE A 2 28.37 16.12 -15.77
N PRO A 3 28.81 17.16 -15.03
CA PRO A 3 27.99 17.75 -13.99
C PRO A 3 26.77 18.37 -14.66
N LEU A 4 25.63 17.69 -14.53
CA LEU A 4 24.34 18.33 -14.73
C LEU A 4 24.31 19.46 -13.69
N GLY A 5 24.42 20.71 -14.15
CA GLY A 5 24.28 21.88 -13.28
C GLY A 5 22.99 21.80 -12.47
N ALA A 6 22.93 22.52 -11.34
CA ALA A 6 21.81 22.45 -10.40
C ALA A 6 20.46 22.41 -11.15
N ILE A 7 19.82 21.23 -11.12
CA ILE A 7 18.53 21.04 -11.77
C ILE A 7 17.52 21.80 -10.92
N HIS A 8 17.18 23.01 -11.35
CA HIS A 8 16.19 23.84 -10.69
C HIS A 8 14.81 23.39 -11.15
N PHE A 9 14.17 22.52 -10.37
CA PHE A 9 12.77 22.18 -10.57
C PHE A 9 11.89 23.34 -10.13
N THR A 10 10.94 23.71 -10.98
CA THR A 10 9.84 24.60 -10.60
C THR A 10 8.93 23.90 -9.56
N PRO A 11 8.18 24.66 -8.73
CA PRO A 11 7.23 24.06 -7.79
C PRO A 11 6.19 23.14 -8.47
N ALA A 12 5.80 23.46 -9.71
CA ALA A 12 4.89 22.64 -10.50
C ALA A 12 5.50 21.29 -10.89
N GLU A 13 6.78 21.26 -11.29
CA GLU A 13 7.49 20.02 -11.61
C GLU A 13 7.69 19.15 -10.37
N VAL A 14 8.01 19.75 -9.22
CA VAL A 14 8.09 19.02 -7.94
C VAL A 14 6.74 18.38 -7.59
N ALA A 15 5.65 19.14 -7.71
CA ALA A 15 4.30 18.62 -7.46
C ALA A 15 3.95 17.46 -8.41
N LEU A 16 4.31 17.57 -9.70
CA LEU A 16 4.10 16.51 -10.68
C LEU A 16 4.90 15.24 -10.34
N ILE A 17 6.19 15.38 -10.00
CA ILE A 17 7.05 14.27 -9.60
C ILE A 17 6.46 13.58 -8.36
N LEU A 18 6.07 14.34 -7.34
CA LEU A 18 5.46 13.79 -6.13
C LEU A 18 4.13 13.08 -6.42
N ALA A 19 3.31 13.61 -7.33
CA ALA A 19 2.08 12.96 -7.76
C ALA A 19 2.39 11.61 -8.42
N ILE A 20 3.31 11.58 -9.39
CA ILE A 20 3.70 10.34 -10.08
C ILE A 20 4.25 9.31 -9.08
N LEU A 21 5.14 9.73 -8.17
CA LEU A 21 5.70 8.85 -7.15
C LEU A 21 4.61 8.31 -6.21
N THR A 22 3.66 9.14 -5.82
CA THR A 22 2.54 8.74 -4.96
C THR A 22 1.64 7.73 -5.67
N PHE A 23 1.17 8.04 -6.88
CA PHE A 23 0.33 7.13 -7.66
C PHE A 23 1.04 5.82 -8.00
N GLY A 24 2.32 5.89 -8.39
CA GLY A 24 3.14 4.71 -8.63
C GLY A 24 3.31 3.84 -7.39
N SER A 25 3.55 4.44 -6.23
CA SER A 25 3.68 3.71 -4.95
C SER A 25 2.37 3.01 -4.57
N ILE A 26 1.24 3.69 -4.74
CA ILE A 26 -0.09 3.11 -4.49
C ILE A 26 -0.33 1.93 -5.45
N ALA A 27 -0.04 2.11 -6.75
CA ALA A 27 -0.21 1.07 -7.76
C ALA A 27 0.62 -0.18 -7.44
N LEU A 28 1.88 -0.01 -7.05
CA LEU A 28 2.77 -1.11 -6.65
C LEU A 28 2.33 -1.80 -5.35
N ALA A 29 1.59 -1.10 -4.48
CA ALA A 29 1.05 -1.68 -3.25
C ALA A 29 -0.25 -2.48 -3.47
N LEU A 30 -0.95 -2.29 -4.60
CA LEU A 30 -2.28 -2.87 -4.86
C LEU A 30 -2.42 -4.37 -4.55
N PRO A 31 -1.47 -5.26 -4.91
CA PRO A 31 -1.63 -6.70 -4.63
C PRO A 31 -1.90 -7.00 -3.15
N ALA A 32 -1.15 -6.35 -2.24
CA ALA A 32 -1.33 -6.53 -0.81
C ALA A 32 -2.53 -5.75 -0.27
N THR A 33 -2.74 -4.52 -0.74
CA THR A 33 -3.76 -3.63 -0.19
C THR A 33 -5.16 -4.01 -0.62
N LEU A 34 -5.35 -4.52 -1.84
CA LEU A 34 -6.62 -5.09 -2.30
C LEU A 34 -6.97 -6.36 -1.53
N THR A 35 -5.96 -7.18 -1.19
CA THR A 35 -6.16 -8.36 -0.34
C THR A 35 -6.70 -7.96 1.04
N LEU A 36 -6.09 -6.96 1.67
CA LEU A 36 -6.56 -6.45 2.96
C LEU A 36 -7.92 -5.74 2.85
N ALA A 37 -8.15 -5.00 1.77
CA ALA A 37 -9.44 -4.36 1.47
C ALA A 37 -10.56 -5.40 1.35
N TRP A 38 -10.28 -6.53 0.69
CA TRP A 38 -11.22 -7.66 0.59
C TRP A 38 -11.55 -8.25 1.96
N VAL A 39 -10.55 -8.42 2.82
CA VAL A 39 -10.78 -8.83 4.22
C VAL A 39 -11.68 -7.81 4.93
N GLY A 40 -11.40 -6.51 4.78
CA GLY A 40 -12.25 -5.43 5.30
C GLY A 40 -13.69 -5.50 4.78
N TYR A 41 -13.87 -5.74 3.48
CA TYR A 41 -15.19 -5.92 2.88
C TYR A 41 -15.97 -7.07 3.52
N ARG A 42 -15.32 -8.23 3.70
CA ARG A 42 -15.94 -9.42 4.33
C ARG A 42 -16.28 -9.22 5.81
N ARG A 43 -15.50 -8.40 6.53
CA ARG A 43 -15.75 -8.08 7.94
C ARG A 43 -16.82 -7.00 8.15
N GLY A 44 -17.13 -6.21 7.12
CA GLY A 44 -18.15 -5.17 7.23
C GLY A 44 -19.56 -5.76 7.33
N THR A 45 -20.35 -5.28 8.29
CA THR A 45 -21.76 -5.67 8.44
C THR A 45 -22.68 -4.68 7.73
N THR A 46 -22.64 -3.40 8.13
CA THR A 46 -23.57 -2.36 7.64
C THR A 46 -23.00 -1.54 6.48
N ARG A 47 -21.71 -1.19 6.51
CA ARG A 47 -21.05 -0.33 5.52
C ARG A 47 -19.83 -1.01 4.92
N LYS A 48 -20.05 -2.09 4.17
CA LYS A 48 -18.97 -2.94 3.60
C LYS A 48 -17.98 -2.16 2.76
N ALA A 49 -18.46 -1.26 1.90
CA ALA A 49 -17.59 -0.44 1.06
C ALA A 49 -16.71 0.53 1.86
N ALA A 50 -17.28 1.21 2.86
CA ALA A 50 -16.51 2.12 3.72
C ALA A 50 -15.47 1.36 4.57
N ASN A 51 -15.81 0.16 5.05
CA ASN A 51 -14.86 -0.68 5.78
C ASN A 51 -13.74 -1.19 4.87
N ALA A 52 -14.07 -1.61 3.64
CA ALA A 52 -13.07 -2.01 2.64
C ALA A 52 -12.11 -0.85 2.32
N LEU A 53 -12.64 0.36 2.14
CA LEU A 53 -11.87 1.57 1.89
C LEU A 53 -10.91 1.87 3.06
N TRP A 54 -11.37 1.75 4.30
CA TRP A 54 -10.54 1.95 5.49
C TRP A 54 -9.38 0.95 5.55
N TYR A 55 -9.67 -0.33 5.29
CA TYR A 55 -8.65 -1.38 5.23
C TYR A 55 -7.67 -1.17 4.07
N TRP A 56 -8.15 -0.69 2.91
CA TRP A 56 -7.32 -0.33 1.77
C TRP A 56 -6.35 0.82 2.10
N PHE A 57 -6.85 1.89 2.73
CA PHE A 57 -6.02 3.02 3.15
C PHE A 57 -4.97 2.58 4.18
N GLY A 58 -5.36 1.83 5.20
CA GLY A 58 -4.44 1.31 6.21
C GLY A 58 -3.37 0.40 5.61
N GLY A 59 -3.76 -0.52 4.72
CA GLY A 59 -2.82 -1.38 4.01
C GLY A 59 -1.87 -0.59 3.11
N THR A 60 -2.36 0.45 2.43
CA THR A 60 -1.54 1.29 1.55
C THR A 60 -0.50 2.06 2.33
N ALA A 61 -0.90 2.70 3.44
CA ALA A 61 0.03 3.38 4.33
C ALA A 61 1.10 2.42 4.86
N LEU A 62 0.71 1.22 5.30
CA LEU A 62 1.63 0.22 5.83
C LEU A 62 2.61 -0.29 4.75
N SER A 63 2.11 -0.64 3.56
CA SER A 63 2.94 -1.14 2.46
C SER A 63 3.92 -0.08 1.96
N VAL A 64 3.47 1.16 1.77
CA VAL A 64 4.32 2.27 1.29
C VAL A 64 5.37 2.64 2.34
N ALA A 65 4.99 2.74 3.62
CA ALA A 65 5.95 3.04 4.70
C ALA A 65 7.02 1.96 4.81
N THR A 66 6.63 0.68 4.78
CA THR A 66 7.58 -0.44 4.87
C THR A 66 8.51 -0.47 3.65
N THR A 67 7.97 -0.25 2.45
CA THR A 67 8.78 -0.15 1.22
C THR A 67 9.78 0.98 1.31
N ALA A 68 9.36 2.17 1.76
CA ALA A 68 10.22 3.34 1.90
C ALA A 68 11.37 3.10 2.89
N LEU A 69 11.10 2.44 4.01
CA LEU A 69 12.12 2.06 5.00
C LEU A 69 13.12 1.04 4.44
N ALA A 70 12.66 0.10 3.62
CA ALA A 70 13.50 -0.95 3.03
C ALA A 70 14.26 -0.50 1.76
N ALA A 71 13.80 0.56 1.08
CA ALA A 71 14.29 0.97 -0.23
C ALA A 71 15.79 1.28 -0.25
N GLY A 72 16.33 1.86 0.82
CA GLY A 72 17.74 2.23 0.93
C GLY A 72 18.72 1.04 0.94
N HIS A 73 18.25 -0.16 1.25
CA HIS A 73 19.08 -1.36 1.38
C HIS A 73 18.77 -2.43 0.33
N LEU A 74 17.52 -2.47 -0.14
CA LEU A 74 16.99 -3.58 -0.93
C LEU A 74 16.59 -3.17 -2.35
N GLY A 75 16.65 -1.88 -2.67
CA GLY A 75 16.28 -1.37 -3.99
C GLY A 75 14.89 -1.85 -4.41
N TRP A 76 14.77 -2.48 -5.57
CA TRP A 76 13.51 -3.02 -6.09
C TRP A 76 12.91 -4.18 -5.30
N LEU A 77 13.70 -4.90 -4.51
CA LEU A 77 13.16 -5.94 -3.62
C LEU A 77 12.40 -5.35 -2.43
N ALA A 78 12.56 -4.05 -2.14
CA ALA A 78 11.80 -3.38 -1.10
C ALA A 78 10.29 -3.41 -1.37
N VAL A 79 9.86 -3.43 -2.63
CA VAL A 79 8.44 -3.44 -3.02
C VAL A 79 7.73 -4.74 -2.56
N PRO A 80 8.16 -5.95 -2.98
CA PRO A 80 7.53 -7.18 -2.49
C PRO A 80 7.73 -7.40 -0.99
N ILE A 81 8.83 -6.92 -0.40
CA ILE A 81 9.05 -6.99 1.05
C ILE A 81 8.07 -6.07 1.80
N GLY A 82 7.78 -4.89 1.25
CA GLY A 82 6.81 -3.95 1.80
C GLY A 82 5.39 -4.52 1.86
N TRP A 83 5.07 -5.53 1.04
CA TRP A 83 3.77 -6.20 1.09
C TRP A 83 3.60 -7.08 2.34
N ILE A 84 4.69 -7.58 2.93
CA ILE A 84 4.67 -8.61 3.96
C ILE A 84 3.80 -8.20 5.16
N PRO A 85 3.99 -7.03 5.80
CA PRO A 85 3.18 -6.66 6.97
C PRO A 85 1.68 -6.56 6.64
N THR A 86 1.34 -6.01 5.48
CA THR A 86 -0.05 -5.87 5.00
C THR A 86 -0.69 -7.24 4.74
N LEU A 87 0.04 -8.16 4.12
CA LEU A 87 -0.44 -9.52 3.88
C LEU A 87 -0.59 -10.32 5.18
N LEU A 88 0.37 -10.21 6.10
CA LEU A 88 0.26 -10.83 7.43
C LEU A 88 -0.96 -10.31 8.18
N LEU A 89 -1.21 -9.00 8.12
CA LEU A 89 -2.41 -8.41 8.70
C LEU A 89 -3.68 -8.94 8.02
N ALA A 90 -3.69 -9.07 6.69
CA ALA A 90 -4.82 -9.64 5.96
C ALA A 90 -5.11 -11.07 6.40
N VAL A 91 -4.08 -11.91 6.55
CA VAL A 91 -4.22 -13.29 7.05
C VAL A 91 -4.74 -13.31 8.48
N ALA A 92 -4.15 -12.51 9.38
CA ALA A 92 -4.54 -12.47 10.79
C ALA A 92 -5.98 -11.99 11.00
N LEU A 93 -6.45 -11.06 10.15
CA LEU A 93 -7.78 -10.48 10.25
C LEU A 93 -8.83 -11.20 9.39
N ASN A 94 -8.44 -12.19 8.58
CA ASN A 94 -9.37 -12.89 7.70
C ASN A 94 -10.41 -13.65 8.55
N PRO A 95 -11.72 -13.36 8.40
CA PRO A 95 -12.74 -14.06 9.17
C PRO A 95 -12.71 -15.55 8.82
N ARG A 96 -12.51 -16.39 9.86
CA ARG A 96 -12.59 -17.85 9.72
C ARG A 96 -14.05 -18.24 9.44
N PRO A 97 -14.31 -19.17 8.52
CA PRO A 97 -15.64 -19.76 8.42
C PRO A 97 -15.94 -20.50 9.73
N THR A 98 -16.90 -20.00 10.51
CA THR A 98 -17.47 -20.76 11.62
C THR A 98 -18.38 -21.86 11.04
N PRO A 99 -18.14 -23.15 11.32
CA PRO A 99 -18.94 -24.25 10.78
C PRO A 99 -20.39 -24.30 11.32
N ASN A 100 -20.72 -23.53 12.36
CA ASN A 100 -21.98 -23.66 13.09
C ASN A 100 -22.88 -22.41 12.93
N ALA A 101 -23.29 -22.14 11.70
CA ALA A 101 -24.45 -21.31 11.42
C ALA A 101 -25.38 -22.08 10.48
N SER A 102 -25.87 -23.20 11.02
CA SER A 102 -27.00 -23.99 10.50
C SER A 102 -28.20 -23.76 11.41
#